data_AF-A0A536ACQ6-F1
#
_entry.id   AF-A0A536ACQ6-F1
#
_cell.length_a   1.000
_cell.length_b   1.000
_cell.length_c   1.000
_cell.angle_alpha   90.00
_cell.angle_beta   90.00
_cell.angle_gamma   90.00
#
_symmetry.space_group_name_H-M   'P 1'
#
loop_
_entity.id
_entity.type
_entity.pdbx_description
1 polymer ?
#
loop_
_entity_poly.entity_id
_entity_poly.type
_entity_poly.pdbx_seq_one_letter_code
_entity_poly.pdbx_strand_id
1 'polypeptide(L)'
;MTNATRIIVYTGKGGVGKTSVAAATALLSAERGKRTLVISTDIAHSLADSFDVPLGGEPTRIVDNLWGQESDVYYNVRRYWGTIQRYVQSVFKWRGLDHVLAEELTVLPGMDELSSLLWIAEHHDSGEYDVIVVDAAPTGETVRLL
;
A
#
# COMPACT_ATOMS: atom_id res chain seq x y z
N MET A 1 22.73 -14.14 7.84
CA MET A 1 22.31 -13.47 6.59
C MET A 1 21.01 -12.77 6.90
N THR A 2 20.98 -11.44 6.99
CA THR A 2 19.73 -10.69 7.07
C THR A 2 18.98 -10.96 5.77
N ASN A 3 17.90 -11.73 5.84
CA ASN A 3 17.11 -12.04 4.65
C ASN A 3 16.43 -10.75 4.23
N ALA A 4 16.83 -10.16 3.10
CA ALA A 4 16.23 -8.92 2.63
C ALA A 4 14.74 -9.13 2.40
N THR A 5 13.90 -8.21 2.89
CA THR A 5 12.45 -8.26 2.69
C THR A 5 12.14 -8.25 1.20
N ARG A 6 11.35 -9.23 0.74
CA ARG A 6 10.99 -9.35 -0.67
C ARG A 6 9.64 -8.69 -0.92
N ILE A 7 9.61 -7.72 -1.83
CA ILE A 7 8.37 -7.08 -2.29
C ILE A 7 7.94 -7.74 -3.61
N ILE A 8 6.67 -8.16 -3.69
CA ILE A 8 6.04 -8.76 -4.88
C ILE A 8 4.83 -7.93 -5.25
N VAL A 9 4.85 -7.31 -6.43
CA VAL A 9 3.76 -6.43 -6.89
C VAL A 9 2.94 -7.12 -7.98
N TYR A 10 1.64 -7.24 -7.75
CA TYR A 10 0.65 -7.66 -8.73
C TYR A 10 -0.03 -6.45 -9.35
N THR A 11 0.20 -6.22 -10.64
CA THR A 11 -0.39 -5.12 -11.41
C THR A 11 -1.01 -5.65 -12.70
N GLY A 12 -1.95 -4.89 -13.27
CA GLY A 12 -2.69 -5.26 -14.47
C GLY A 12 -4.08 -4.63 -14.51
N LYS A 13 -4.84 -4.93 -15.55
CA LYS A 13 -6.20 -4.40 -15.74
C LYS A 13 -7.16 -4.84 -14.62
N GLY A 14 -8.31 -4.18 -14.52
CA GLY A 14 -9.39 -4.61 -13.64
C GLY A 14 -9.93 -5.99 -14.04
N GLY A 15 -10.31 -6.82 -13.06
CA GLY A 15 -10.99 -8.10 -13.32
C GLY A 15 -10.12 -9.26 -13.83
N VAL A 16 -8.79 -9.12 -13.89
CA VAL A 16 -7.88 -10.20 -14.37
C VAL A 16 -7.45 -11.19 -13.27
N GLY A 17 -7.99 -11.07 -12.05
CA GLY A 17 -7.68 -11.96 -10.93
C GLY A 17 -6.46 -11.56 -10.08
N LYS A 18 -6.03 -10.29 -10.11
CA LYS A 18 -4.86 -9.81 -9.34
C LYS A 18 -4.99 -10.11 -7.85
N THR A 19 -6.08 -9.69 -7.24
CA THR A 19 -6.37 -9.89 -5.81
C THR A 19 -6.33 -11.36 -5.41
N SER A 20 -6.94 -12.24 -6.20
CA SER A 20 -6.94 -13.68 -5.93
C SER A 20 -5.52 -14.26 -5.98
N VAL A 21 -4.72 -13.87 -6.97
CA VAL A 21 -3.33 -14.34 -7.08
C VAL A 21 -2.44 -13.74 -5.98
N ALA A 22 -2.65 -12.47 -5.62
CA ALA A 22 -1.95 -11.82 -4.52
C ALA A 22 -2.25 -12.52 -3.18
N ALA A 23 -3.52 -12.76 -2.88
CA ALA A 23 -3.97 -13.49 -1.69
C ALA A 23 -3.38 -14.91 -1.63
N ALA A 24 -3.46 -15.67 -2.73
CA ALA A 24 -2.91 -17.02 -2.82
C ALA A 24 -1.38 -17.03 -2.63
N THR A 25 -0.68 -16.05 -3.19
CA THR A 25 0.77 -15.93 -3.06
C THR A 25 1.18 -15.60 -1.63
N ALA A 26 0.43 -14.72 -0.97
CA ALA A 26 0.68 -14.35 0.41
C ALA A 26 0.44 -15.54 1.36
N LEU A 27 -0.65 -16.27 1.16
CA LEU A 27 -0.96 -17.48 1.91
C LEU A 27 0.14 -18.56 1.74
N LEU A 28 0.53 -18.86 0.50
CA LEU A 28 1.59 -19.83 0.23
C LEU A 28 2.93 -19.43 0.86
N SER A 29 3.24 -18.12 0.88
CA SER A 29 4.44 -17.60 1.54
C SER A 29 4.40 -17.83 3.06
N ALA A 30 3.25 -17.54 3.69
CA ALA A 30 3.03 -17.76 5.11
C ALA A 30 3.10 -19.25 5.50
N GLU A 31 2.48 -20.13 4.71
CA GLU A 31 2.55 -21.59 4.88
C GLU A 31 3.99 -22.13 4.78
N ARG A 32 4.86 -21.43 4.05
CA ARG A 32 6.31 -21.73 3.97
C ARG A 32 7.13 -21.11 5.12
N GLY A 33 6.46 -20.61 6.15
CA GLY A 33 7.08 -20.06 7.36
C GLY A 33 7.64 -18.65 7.20
N LYS A 34 7.21 -17.88 6.18
CA LYS A 34 7.61 -16.48 6.00
C LYS A 34 6.63 -15.55 6.69
N ARG A 35 7.13 -14.59 7.48
CA ARG A 35 6.31 -13.49 7.99
C ARG A 35 5.85 -12.65 6.80
N THR A 36 4.57 -12.74 6.45
CA THR A 36 4.06 -12.22 5.18
C THR A 36 2.98 -11.17 5.41
N LEU A 37 3.14 -10.02 4.79
CA LEU A 37 2.09 -9.00 4.69
C LEU A 37 1.51 -9.01 3.27
N VAL A 38 0.19 -8.94 3.15
CA VAL A 38 -0.49 -8.59 1.90
C VAL A 38 -1.22 -7.27 2.05
N ILE A 39 -0.91 -6.32 1.17
CA ILE A 39 -1.52 -4.99 1.13
C ILE A 39 -2.30 -4.83 -0.16
N SER A 40 -3.58 -4.45 -0.08
CA SER A 40 -4.35 -4.01 -1.24
C SER A 40 -4.43 -2.49 -1.28
N THR A 41 -4.11 -1.92 -2.43
CA THR A 41 -4.30 -0.50 -2.72
C THR A 41 -5.59 -0.25 -3.51
N ASP A 42 -6.43 -1.28 -3.70
CA ASP A 42 -7.70 -1.18 -4.41
C ASP A 42 -8.84 -0.82 -3.44
N ILE A 43 -9.71 0.11 -3.85
CA ILE A 43 -10.87 0.57 -3.08
C ILE A 43 -11.99 -0.49 -3.07
N ALA A 44 -11.93 -1.49 -3.94
CA ALA A 44 -12.96 -2.51 -4.08
C ALA A 44 -13.07 -3.49 -2.89
N HIS A 45 -12.26 -3.37 -1.84
CA HIS A 45 -12.26 -4.21 -0.62
C HIS A 45 -12.24 -5.73 -0.89
N SER A 46 -11.72 -6.12 -2.05
CA SER A 46 -11.81 -7.50 -2.54
C SER A 46 -10.81 -8.45 -1.84
N LEU A 47 -9.86 -7.92 -1.08
CA LEU A 47 -8.88 -8.72 -0.35
C LEU A 47 -9.51 -9.26 0.95
N ALA A 48 -10.24 -8.41 1.66
CA ALA A 48 -11.04 -8.81 2.84
C ALA A 48 -12.02 -9.93 2.46
N ASP A 49 -12.74 -9.77 1.35
CA ASP A 49 -13.65 -10.79 0.81
C ASP A 49 -12.92 -12.09 0.45
N SER A 50 -11.70 -12.00 -0.11
CA SER A 50 -10.92 -13.19 -0.49
C SER A 50 -10.48 -14.03 0.72
N PHE A 51 -10.31 -13.42 1.88
CA PHE A 51 -9.90 -14.08 3.11
C PHE A 51 -11.04 -14.33 4.11
N ASP A 52 -12.23 -13.77 3.87
CA ASP A 52 -13.35 -13.77 4.82
C ASP A 52 -12.95 -13.19 6.20
N VAL A 53 -12.13 -12.12 6.17
CA VAL A 53 -11.62 -11.43 7.36
C VAL A 53 -11.76 -9.91 7.14
N PRO A 54 -12.33 -9.15 8.10
CA PRO A 54 -12.39 -7.70 7.98
C PRO A 54 -10.98 -7.10 8.03
N LEU A 55 -10.62 -6.32 7.01
CA LEU A 55 -9.36 -5.60 6.90
C LEU A 55 -9.59 -4.09 6.92
N GLY A 56 -8.57 -3.34 7.33
CA GLY A 56 -8.58 -1.88 7.32
C GLY A 56 -7.18 -1.31 7.10
N GLY A 57 -7.02 -0.03 7.40
CA GLY A 57 -5.79 0.72 7.15
C GLY A 57 -4.56 0.30 7.97
N GLU A 58 -4.69 -0.65 8.90
CA GLU A 58 -3.60 -1.19 9.72
C GLU A 58 -3.49 -2.72 9.54
N PRO A 59 -2.29 -3.31 9.62
CA PRO A 59 -2.10 -4.75 9.49
C PRO A 59 -2.93 -5.57 10.48
N THR A 60 -3.74 -6.47 9.96
CA THR A 60 -4.59 -7.38 10.74
C THR A 60 -4.17 -8.81 10.46
N ARG A 61 -3.99 -9.62 11.51
CA ARG A 61 -3.61 -11.03 11.36
C ARG A 61 -4.75 -11.82 10.75
N ILE A 62 -4.48 -12.52 9.65
CA ILE A 62 -5.43 -13.39 8.95
C ILE A 62 -5.26 -14.83 9.48
N VAL A 63 -4.04 -15.36 9.38
CA VAL A 63 -3.64 -16.67 9.90
C VAL A 63 -2.22 -16.60 10.45
N ASP A 64 -1.66 -17.75 10.88
CA ASP A 64 -0.26 -17.82 11.28
C ASP A 64 0.66 -17.34 10.16
N ASN A 65 1.56 -16.40 10.51
CA ASN A 65 2.52 -15.77 9.61
C ASN A 65 1.92 -14.94 8.45
N LEU A 66 0.60 -14.65 8.45
CA LEU A 66 -0.04 -13.83 7.43
C LEU A 66 -0.83 -12.66 8.04
N TRP A 67 -0.52 -11.46 7.56
CA TRP A 67 -1.25 -10.23 7.86
C TRP A 67 -1.80 -9.62 6.59
N GLY A 68 -2.98 -9.01 6.69
CA GLY A 68 -3.64 -8.29 5.62
C GLY A 68 -3.84 -6.82 5.96
N GLN A 69 -3.81 -5.96 4.95
CA GLN A 69 -4.11 -4.54 5.06
C GLN A 69 -4.83 -4.07 3.78
N GLU A 70 -5.83 -3.21 3.93
CA GLU A 70 -6.49 -2.54 2.81
C GLU A 70 -6.40 -1.03 2.96
N SER A 71 -6.20 -0.31 1.85
CA SER A 71 -6.11 1.15 1.88
C SER A 71 -7.44 1.76 2.36
N ASP A 72 -7.38 2.52 3.45
CA ASP A 72 -8.40 3.50 3.81
C ASP A 72 -7.83 4.87 3.51
N VAL A 73 -8.27 5.46 2.39
CA VAL A 73 -7.79 6.75 1.89
C VAL A 73 -7.89 7.84 2.96
N TYR A 74 -8.99 7.90 3.70
CA TYR A 74 -9.20 8.95 4.71
C TYR A 74 -8.31 8.73 5.93
N TYR A 75 -8.08 7.49 6.32
CA TYR A 75 -7.10 7.15 7.36
C TYR A 75 -5.67 7.51 6.93
N ASN A 76 -5.29 7.08 5.73
CA ASN A 76 -3.94 7.20 5.17
C ASN A 76 -3.54 8.66 4.94
N VAL A 77 -4.42 9.47 4.36
CA VAL A 77 -4.18 10.90 4.15
C VAL A 77 -3.99 11.60 5.49
N ARG A 78 -4.82 11.30 6.50
CA ARG A 78 -4.65 11.89 7.85
C ARG A 78 -3.34 11.47 8.51
N ARG A 79 -2.98 10.19 8.42
CA ARG A 79 -1.74 9.65 9.00
C ARG A 79 -0.50 10.30 8.39
N TYR A 80 -0.45 10.41 7.07
CA TYR A 80 0.74 10.88 6.35
C TYR A 80 0.68 12.34 5.90
N TRP A 81 -0.36 13.09 6.27
CA TRP A 81 -0.57 14.47 5.83
C TRP A 81 0.68 15.34 5.98
N GLY A 82 1.32 15.31 7.15
CA GLY A 82 2.52 16.10 7.40
C GLY A 82 3.72 15.69 6.53
N THR A 83 3.86 14.40 6.21
CA THR A 83 4.91 13.89 5.31
C THR A 83 4.64 14.31 3.87
N ILE A 84 3.38 14.20 3.44
CA ILE A 84 2.97 14.57 2.09
C ILE A 84 3.10 16.09 1.89
N GLN A 85 2.66 16.90 2.85
CA GLN A 85 2.85 18.35 2.82
C GLN A 85 4.32 18.75 2.64
N ARG A 86 5.24 18.09 3.38
CA ARG A 86 6.68 18.34 3.23
C ARG A 86 7.19 17.99 1.83
N TYR A 87 6.76 16.85 1.29
CA TYR A 87 7.12 16.44 -0.07
C TYR A 87 6.62 17.44 -1.11
N VAL A 88 5.32 17.78 -1.07
CA VAL A 88 4.70 18.76 -1.96
C VAL A 88 5.42 20.11 -1.86
N GLN A 89 5.65 20.62 -0.65
CA GLN A 89 6.39 21.87 -0.46
C GLN A 89 7.80 21.82 -1.08
N SER A 90 8.51 20.70 -0.96
CA SER A 90 9.84 20.56 -1.56
C SER A 90 9.80 20.63 -3.09
N VAL A 91 8.80 20.00 -3.71
CA VAL A 91 8.60 20.02 -5.17
C VAL A 91 8.17 21.39 -5.67
N PHE A 92 7.28 22.08 -4.95
CA PHE A 92 6.79 23.41 -5.30
C PHE A 92 7.87 24.49 -5.15
N LYS A 93 8.69 24.42 -4.08
CA LYS A 93 9.87 25.28 -3.92
C LYS A 93 10.83 25.14 -5.11
N TRP A 94 11.01 23.93 -5.62
CA TRP A 94 11.87 23.69 -6.78
C TRP A 94 11.31 24.31 -8.07
N ARG A 95 9.98 24.56 -8.15
CA ARG A 95 9.31 25.18 -9.31
C ARG A 95 9.02 26.68 -9.16
N GLY A 96 9.39 27.30 -8.05
CA GLY A 96 9.23 28.75 -7.84
C GLY A 96 7.78 29.22 -7.67
N LEU A 97 6.85 28.34 -7.28
CA LEU A 97 5.45 28.66 -7.04
C LEU A 97 5.21 28.80 -5.53
N ASP A 98 5.44 29.99 -4.99
CA ASP A 98 5.15 30.32 -3.58
C ASP A 98 3.70 30.81 -3.45
N HIS A 99 2.68 29.94 -3.49
CA HIS A 99 1.38 30.32 -2.94
C HIS A 99 0.61 29.17 -2.29
N VAL A 100 0.32 29.41 -1.01
CA VAL A 100 -0.75 28.93 -0.14
C VAL A 100 -1.74 27.96 -0.78
N LEU A 101 -1.63 26.69 -0.41
CA LEU A 101 -2.68 25.68 -0.58
C LEU A 101 -2.72 24.84 0.71
N ALA A 102 -2.92 25.44 1.88
CA ALA A 102 -3.04 24.66 3.11
C ALA A 102 -4.45 24.04 3.27
N GLU A 103 -5.47 24.64 2.65
CA GLU A 103 -6.89 24.30 2.86
C GLU A 103 -7.58 23.62 1.66
N GLU A 104 -7.01 23.68 0.44
CA GLU A 104 -7.57 23.02 -0.77
C GLU A 104 -6.91 21.69 -1.15
N LEU A 105 -5.91 21.22 -0.40
CA LEU A 105 -5.14 20.01 -0.73
C LEU A 105 -5.87 18.69 -0.38
N THR A 106 -7.13 18.73 0.06
CA THR A 106 -7.77 17.59 0.75
C THR A 106 -7.85 16.32 -0.09
N VAL A 107 -7.77 16.39 -1.42
CA VAL A 107 -7.45 15.23 -2.27
C VAL A 107 -6.76 15.71 -3.56
N LEU A 108 -5.44 15.91 -3.53
CA LEU A 108 -4.70 15.99 -4.79
C LEU A 108 -4.82 14.64 -5.54
N PRO A 109 -4.94 14.65 -6.88
CA PRO A 109 -4.78 13.42 -7.66
C PRO A 109 -3.44 12.76 -7.34
N GLY A 110 -3.40 11.44 -7.15
CA GLY A 110 -2.16 10.70 -6.83
C GLY A 110 -1.87 10.49 -5.34
N MET A 111 -2.71 11.01 -4.44
CA MET A 111 -2.47 10.96 -3.00
C MET A 111 -2.65 9.56 -2.40
N ASP A 112 -3.61 8.79 -2.92
CA ASP A 112 -3.87 7.43 -2.46
C ASP A 112 -2.69 6.52 -2.80
N GLU A 113 -2.16 6.66 -4.01
CA GLU A 113 -1.01 5.91 -4.50
C GLU A 113 0.27 6.28 -3.74
N LEU A 114 0.49 7.56 -3.46
CA LEU A 114 1.60 8.00 -2.61
C LEU A 114 1.48 7.43 -1.19
N SER A 115 0.28 7.43 -0.62
CA SER A 115 0.05 6.89 0.71
C SER A 115 0.30 5.38 0.79
N SER A 116 -0.06 4.66 -0.27
CA SER A 116 0.20 3.22 -0.43
C SER A 116 1.69 2.94 -0.51
N LEU A 117 2.47 3.77 -1.22
CA LEU A 117 3.92 3.66 -1.24
C LEU A 117 4.57 3.92 0.12
N LEU A 118 4.08 4.92 0.86
CA LEU A 118 4.58 5.21 2.21
C LEU A 118 4.35 4.04 3.16
N TRP A 119 3.21 3.37 3.06
CA TRP A 119 2.95 2.12 3.78
C TRP A 119 3.92 1.00 3.43
N ILE A 120 4.15 0.77 2.14
CA ILE A 120 5.09 -0.26 1.68
C ILE A 120 6.51 0.02 2.22
N ALA A 121 6.93 1.29 2.19
CA ALA A 121 8.22 1.72 2.73
C ALA A 121 8.30 1.52 4.26
N GLU A 122 7.27 1.94 5.00
CA GLU A 122 7.21 1.75 6.47
C GLU A 122 7.32 0.26 6.85
N HIS A 123 6.60 -0.61 6.14
CA HIS A 123 6.63 -2.05 6.39
C HIS A 123 7.93 -2.73 5.96
N HIS A 124 8.57 -2.23 4.91
CA HIS A 124 9.89 -2.69 4.51
C HIS A 124 10.94 -2.31 5.58
N ASP A 125 10.92 -1.07 6.04
CA ASP A 125 11.92 -0.53 6.97
C ASP A 125 11.74 -1.05 8.39
N SER A 126 10.53 -1.49 8.78
CA SER A 126 10.28 -2.12 10.08
C SER A 126 11.02 -3.46 10.25
N GLY A 127 11.28 -4.19 9.17
CA GLY A 127 11.88 -5.53 9.20
C GLY A 127 10.98 -6.61 9.82
N GLU A 128 9.70 -6.31 10.03
CA GLU A 128 8.71 -7.23 10.61
C GLU A 128 8.31 -8.35 9.66
N TYR A 129 8.41 -8.09 8.35
CA TYR A 129 7.99 -9.01 7.30
C TYR A 129 9.16 -9.47 6.44
N ASP A 130 9.16 -10.75 6.10
CA ASP A 130 10.09 -11.35 5.16
C ASP A 130 9.59 -11.18 3.71
N VAL A 131 8.27 -11.10 3.52
CA VAL A 131 7.60 -10.93 2.23
C VAL A 131 6.47 -9.91 2.34
N ILE A 132 6.42 -8.96 1.41
CA ILE A 132 5.32 -7.99 1.25
C ILE A 132 4.72 -8.21 -0.14
N VAL A 133 3.45 -8.61 -0.19
CA VAL A 133 2.69 -8.79 -1.42
C VAL A 133 1.79 -7.57 -1.62
N VAL A 134 1.89 -6.90 -2.77
CA VAL A 134 1.11 -5.71 -3.10
C VAL A 134 0.10 -6.07 -4.18
N ASP A 135 -1.19 -6.01 -3.85
CA ASP A 135 -2.30 -6.02 -4.81
C ASP A 135 -2.59 -4.59 -5.26
N ALA A 136 -2.06 -4.22 -6.42
CA ALA A 136 -2.15 -2.85 -6.92
C ALA A 136 -3.51 -2.57 -7.59
N ALA A 137 -4.01 -1.35 -7.39
CA ALA A 137 -5.22 -0.85 -8.03
C ALA A 137 -5.15 -0.96 -9.57
N PRO A 138 -6.30 -1.02 -10.27
CA PRO A 138 -6.38 -1.28 -11.71
C PRO A 138 -5.80 -0.22 -12.64
N THR A 139 -5.20 0.86 -12.14
CA THR A 139 -4.70 1.96 -12.95
C THR A 139 -3.23 1.77 -13.33
N GLY A 140 -2.91 2.07 -14.59
CA GLY A 140 -1.53 2.13 -15.10
C GLY A 140 -0.64 3.19 -14.43
N GLU A 141 -1.17 3.88 -13.41
CA GLU A 141 -0.52 4.91 -12.61
C GLU A 141 0.36 4.33 -11.50
N THR A 142 0.10 3.13 -10.98
CA THR A 142 0.98 2.49 -9.99
C THR A 142 2.41 2.30 -10.53
N VAL A 143 2.54 1.98 -11.83
CA VAL A 143 3.85 1.85 -12.50
C VAL A 143 4.58 3.19 -12.64
N ARG A 144 3.89 4.33 -12.62
CA ARG A 144 4.54 5.66 -12.70
C ARG A 144 5.25 6.06 -11.41
N LEU A 145 5.01 5.34 -10.32
CA LEU A 145 5.50 5.65 -8.98
C LEU A 145 6.56 4.66 -8.49
N LEU A 146 6.82 3.60 -9.25
CA LEU A 146 7.88 2.60 -9.03
C LEU A 146 9.11 2.91 -9.91
#